data_AF-A0A2E0KTI2-F1
#
_entry.id   AF-A0A2E0KTI2-F1
#
_cell.length_a   1.000
_cell.length_b   1.000
_cell.length_c   1.000
_cell.angle_alpha   90.00
_cell.angle_beta   90.00
_cell.angle_gamma   90.00
#
_symmetry.space_group_name_H-M   'P 1'
#
loop_
_entity.id
_entity.type
_entity.pdbx_description
1 polymer ?
#
loop_
_entity_poly.entity_id
_entity_poly.type
_entity_poly.pdbx_seq_one_letter_code
_entity_poly.pdbx_strand_id
1 'polypeptide(L)'
;MSETPLNPARGRALTVWLILMALTNAWAIYRYIVILEDFISHSDPQFTVILQWALPLMAIVALINIVGVIFLWRWRRLGFYVLVATTTITLTVNLMLNVPVATSILGLVGLLILWALLRPRWQHFY
;
A
#
# COMPACT_ATOMS: atom_id res chain seq x y z
N MET A 1 34.38 -8.55 -21.45
CA MET A 1 33.26 -8.34 -20.52
C MET A 1 31.98 -8.40 -21.34
N SER A 2 31.27 -9.53 -21.31
CA SER A 2 29.99 -9.68 -22.01
C SER A 2 28.93 -8.89 -21.26
N GLU A 3 28.48 -7.78 -21.84
CA GLU A 3 27.25 -7.12 -21.42
C GLU A 3 26.12 -8.14 -21.57
N THR A 4 25.63 -8.63 -20.44
CA THR A 4 24.46 -9.49 -20.41
C THR A 4 23.28 -8.67 -20.96
N PRO A 5 22.57 -9.14 -21.99
CA PRO A 5 21.42 -8.40 -22.49
C PRO A 5 20.38 -8.35 -21.37
N LEU A 6 20.16 -7.15 -20.81
CA LEU A 6 19.09 -6.87 -19.87
C LEU A 6 17.77 -7.26 -20.53
N ASN A 7 17.25 -8.43 -20.17
CA ASN A 7 15.97 -8.95 -20.62
C ASN A 7 14.88 -7.85 -20.46
N PRO A 8 14.16 -7.43 -21.52
CA PRO A 8 13.26 -6.27 -21.47
C PRO A 8 11.95 -6.49 -20.68
N ALA A 9 11.69 -7.68 -20.13
CA ALA A 9 10.35 -8.05 -19.69
C ALA A 9 9.89 -7.45 -18.34
N ARG A 10 10.79 -7.07 -17.41
CA ARG A 10 10.47 -6.35 -16.15
C ARG A 10 11.68 -5.55 -15.70
N GLY A 11 11.55 -4.23 -15.58
CA GLY A 11 12.64 -3.41 -15.01
C GLY A 11 12.91 -3.83 -13.57
N ARG A 12 14.17 -4.14 -13.22
CA ARG A 12 14.61 -4.52 -11.86
C ARG A 12 14.04 -3.59 -10.78
N ALA A 13 14.01 -2.28 -11.06
CA ALA A 13 13.45 -1.26 -10.18
C ALA A 13 11.95 -1.48 -9.86
N LEU A 14 11.13 -1.86 -10.85
CA LEU A 14 9.71 -2.13 -10.63
C LEU A 14 9.52 -3.38 -9.75
N THR A 15 10.30 -4.44 -9.99
CA THR A 15 10.24 -5.65 -9.16
C THR A 15 10.60 -5.35 -7.71
N VAL A 16 11.72 -4.64 -7.47
CA VAL A 16 12.13 -4.23 -6.13
C VAL A 16 11.05 -3.37 -5.46
N TRP A 17 10.49 -2.42 -6.20
CA TRP A 17 9.44 -1.55 -5.70
C TRP A 17 8.17 -2.32 -5.28
N LEU A 18 7.71 -3.27 -6.10
CA LEU A 18 6.55 -4.10 -5.78
C LEU A 18 6.79 -4.98 -4.54
N ILE A 19 8.02 -5.51 -4.36
CA ILE A 19 8.39 -6.26 -3.14
C ILE A 19 8.33 -5.34 -1.93
N LEU A 20 8.92 -4.14 -2.01
CA LEU A 20 8.88 -3.15 -0.93
C LEU A 20 7.44 -2.78 -0.57
N MET A 21 6.57 -2.57 -1.56
CA MET A 21 5.14 -2.32 -1.31
C MET A 21 4.48 -3.49 -0.59
N ALA A 22 4.72 -4.73 -1.00
CA ALA A 22 4.16 -5.91 -0.34
C ALA A 22 4.63 -6.02 1.12
N LEU A 23 5.94 -5.87 1.36
CA LEU A 23 6.51 -5.90 2.72
C LEU A 23 5.95 -4.78 3.60
N THR A 24 5.84 -3.57 3.08
CA THR A 24 5.30 -2.42 3.83
C THR A 24 3.83 -2.64 4.20
N ASN A 25 3.02 -3.21 3.30
CA ASN A 25 1.63 -3.53 3.62
C ASN A 25 1.51 -4.69 4.60
N ALA A 26 2.36 -5.72 4.50
CA ALA A 26 2.40 -6.82 5.47
C ALA A 26 2.78 -6.30 6.87
N TRP A 27 3.77 -5.42 6.95
CA TRP A 27 4.13 -4.73 8.20
C TRP A 27 2.98 -3.88 8.75
N ALA A 28 2.27 -3.14 7.89
CA ALA A 28 1.12 -2.35 8.30
C ALA A 28 -0.01 -3.23 8.89
N ILE A 29 -0.32 -4.37 8.26
CA ILE A 29 -1.30 -5.34 8.78
C ILE A 29 -0.91 -5.81 10.17
N TYR A 30 0.35 -6.25 10.35
CA TYR A 30 0.85 -6.66 11.65
C TYR A 30 0.70 -5.55 12.69
N ARG A 31 1.07 -4.31 12.35
CA ARG A 31 0.92 -3.15 13.24
C ARG A 31 -0.53 -2.89 13.63
N TYR A 32 -1.47 -2.94 12.68
CA TYR A 32 -2.88 -2.71 12.97
C TYR A 32 -3.47 -3.80 13.88
N ILE A 33 -3.08 -5.06 13.69
CA ILE A 33 -3.53 -6.17 14.53
C ILE A 33 -2.97 -6.05 15.95
N VAL A 34 -1.66 -5.77 16.10
CA VAL A 34 -1.03 -5.63 17.43
C VAL A 34 -1.66 -4.48 18.22
N ILE A 35 -1.91 -3.33 17.57
CA ILE A 35 -2.58 -2.19 18.22
C ILE A 35 -4.02 -2.56 18.62
N LEU A 36 -4.73 -3.33 17.81
CA LEU A 36 -6.08 -3.77 18.10
C LEU A 36 -6.11 -4.77 19.28
N GLU A 37 -5.17 -5.70 19.36
CA GLU A 37 -5.05 -6.68 20.45
C GLU A 37 -4.71 -6.00 21.78
N ASP A 38 -3.77 -5.05 21.76
CA ASP A 38 -3.41 -4.24 22.92
C ASP A 38 -4.62 -3.45 23.46
N PHE A 39 -5.45 -2.91 22.56
CA PHE A 39 -6.69 -2.25 22.92
C PHE A 39 -7.71 -3.19 23.59
N ILE A 40 -7.96 -4.36 23.00
CA ILE A 40 -8.95 -5.33 23.53
C ILE A 40 -8.51 -5.83 24.93
N SER A 41 -7.22 -6.01 25.13
CA SER A 41 -6.66 -6.52 26.38
C SER A 41 -6.63 -5.48 27.51
N HIS A 42 -6.34 -4.22 27.22
CA HIS A 42 -6.18 -3.19 28.25
C HIS A 42 -7.40 -2.28 28.46
N SER A 43 -8.46 -2.41 27.66
CA SER A 43 -9.72 -1.64 27.80
C SER A 43 -9.49 -0.14 28.03
N ASP A 44 -8.52 0.46 27.31
CA ASP A 44 -8.10 1.84 27.54
C ASP A 44 -9.26 2.82 27.26
N PRO A 45 -9.76 3.55 28.27
CA PRO A 45 -10.89 4.47 28.12
C PRO A 45 -10.60 5.67 27.20
N GLN A 46 -9.32 5.95 26.91
CA GLN A 46 -8.93 7.07 26.03
C GLN A 46 -9.12 6.75 24.54
N PHE A 47 -9.46 5.51 24.19
CA PHE A 47 -9.65 5.12 22.81
C PHE A 47 -11.01 5.60 22.29
N THR A 48 -10.97 6.64 21.47
CA THR A 48 -12.16 7.16 20.77
C THR A 48 -12.82 6.05 19.93
N VAL A 49 -14.17 6.02 19.90
CA VAL A 49 -15.01 5.16 19.02
C VAL A 49 -14.49 5.13 17.57
N ILE A 50 -13.87 6.23 17.16
CA ILE A 50 -13.26 6.44 15.85
C ILE A 50 -12.16 5.40 15.53
N LEU A 51 -11.33 4.99 16.49
CA LEU A 51 -10.23 4.04 16.23
C LEU A 51 -10.71 2.58 16.10
N GLN A 52 -11.83 2.23 16.75
CA GLN A 52 -12.34 0.85 16.78
C GLN A 52 -12.75 0.35 15.40
N TRP A 53 -13.31 1.22 14.55
CA TRP A 53 -13.66 0.88 13.17
C TRP A 53 -12.50 1.13 12.20
N ALA A 54 -11.65 2.12 12.49
CA ALA A 54 -10.57 2.52 11.58
C ALA A 54 -9.46 1.46 11.51
N LEU A 55 -9.05 0.86 12.64
CA LEU A 55 -7.97 -0.13 12.64
C LEU A 55 -8.30 -1.41 11.84
N PRO A 56 -9.48 -2.06 12.02
CA PRO A 56 -9.88 -3.19 11.19
C PRO A 56 -10.01 -2.81 9.71
N LEU A 57 -10.59 -1.64 9.41
CA LEU A 57 -10.71 -1.16 8.04
C LEU A 57 -9.32 -1.00 7.39
N MET A 58 -8.37 -0.39 8.09
CA MET A 58 -7.01 -0.16 7.59
C MET A 58 -6.25 -1.47 7.37
N ALA A 59 -6.47 -2.50 8.20
CA ALA A 59 -5.94 -3.84 7.97
C ALA A 59 -6.52 -4.47 6.69
N ILE A 60 -7.83 -4.35 6.48
CA ILE A 60 -8.49 -4.83 5.25
C ILE A 60 -7.96 -4.07 4.02
N VAL A 61 -7.83 -2.75 4.10
CA VAL A 61 -7.28 -1.91 3.02
C VAL A 61 -5.83 -2.32 2.69
N ALA A 62 -5.01 -2.63 3.69
CA ALA A 62 -3.64 -3.11 3.49
C ALA A 62 -3.61 -4.50 2.82
N LEU A 63 -4.55 -5.40 3.14
CA LEU A 63 -4.72 -6.68 2.43
C LEU A 63 -5.11 -6.47 0.96
N ILE A 64 -6.07 -5.58 0.70
CA ILE A 64 -6.48 -5.22 -0.67
C ILE A 64 -5.30 -4.62 -1.44
N ASN A 65 -4.45 -3.84 -0.80
CA ASN A 65 -3.22 -3.32 -1.38
C ASN A 65 -2.29 -4.44 -1.86
N ILE A 66 -2.10 -5.49 -1.06
CA ILE A 66 -1.30 -6.66 -1.47
C ILE A 66 -1.91 -7.33 -2.70
N VAL A 67 -3.25 -7.46 -2.77
CA VAL A 67 -3.94 -7.97 -3.97
C VAL A 67 -3.68 -7.06 -5.18
N GLY A 68 -3.71 -5.75 -5.00
CA GLY A 68 -3.34 -4.77 -6.03
C GLY A 68 -1.90 -4.94 -6.53
N VAL A 69 -0.95 -5.15 -5.62
CA VAL A 69 0.45 -5.47 -5.93
C VAL A 69 0.56 -6.77 -6.71
N ILE A 70 -0.19 -7.82 -6.35
CA ILE A 70 -0.22 -9.10 -7.08
C ILE A 70 -0.78 -8.92 -8.50
N PHE A 71 -1.82 -8.12 -8.67
CA PHE A 71 -2.36 -7.80 -9.99
C PHE A 71 -1.37 -7.02 -10.85
N LEU A 72 -0.63 -6.07 -10.28
CA LEU A 72 0.48 -5.43 -10.97
C LEU A 72 1.61 -6.43 -11.26
N TRP A 73 1.84 -7.40 -10.38
CA TRP A 73 2.79 -8.49 -10.64
C TRP A 73 2.39 -9.36 -11.83
N ARG A 74 1.10 -9.40 -12.15
CA ARG A 74 0.58 -10.07 -13.33
C ARG A 74 0.44 -9.17 -14.55
N TRP A 75 0.80 -7.89 -14.47
CA TRP A 75 0.60 -6.91 -15.56
C TRP A 75 -0.87 -6.56 -15.84
N ARG A 76 -1.74 -6.61 -14.82
CA ARG A 76 -3.15 -6.18 -14.93
C ARG A 76 -3.30 -4.71 -14.55
N ARG A 77 -3.92 -3.89 -15.40
CA ARG A 77 -4.15 -2.45 -15.10
C ARG A 77 -4.99 -2.25 -13.84
N LEU A 78 -5.88 -3.21 -13.59
CA LEU A 78 -6.74 -3.26 -12.42
C LEU A 78 -5.95 -3.15 -11.10
N GLY A 79 -4.72 -3.68 -11.06
CA GLY A 79 -3.85 -3.55 -9.89
C GLY A 79 -3.51 -2.10 -9.56
N PHE A 80 -3.22 -1.26 -10.56
CA PHE A 80 -2.96 0.17 -10.33
C PHE A 80 -4.20 0.88 -9.78
N TYR A 81 -5.37 0.64 -10.37
CA TYR A 81 -6.61 1.27 -9.92
C TYR A 81 -6.98 0.86 -8.48
N VAL A 82 -6.74 -0.41 -8.11
CA VAL A 82 -6.91 -0.86 -6.73
C VAL A 82 -6.00 -0.07 -5.78
N LEU A 83 -4.72 0.10 -6.13
CA LEU A 83 -3.76 0.85 -5.30
C LEU A 83 -4.11 2.35 -5.20
N VAL A 84 -4.65 2.94 -6.27
CA VAL A 84 -5.16 4.33 -6.23
C VAL A 84 -6.35 4.41 -5.25
N ALA A 85 -7.32 3.49 -5.36
CA ALA A 85 -8.51 3.49 -4.51
C ALA A 85 -8.17 3.29 -3.03
N THR A 86 -7.31 2.33 -2.69
CA THR A 86 -6.85 2.09 -1.31
C THR A 86 -6.05 3.26 -0.76
N THR A 87 -5.23 3.93 -1.57
CA THR A 87 -4.50 5.13 -1.18
C THR A 87 -5.46 6.27 -0.85
N THR A 88 -6.51 6.48 -1.67
CA THR A 88 -7.54 7.48 -1.41
C THR A 88 -8.30 7.18 -0.11
N ILE A 89 -8.72 5.92 0.10
CA ILE A 89 -9.38 5.51 1.35
C ILE A 89 -8.47 5.77 2.56
N THR A 90 -7.21 5.36 2.47
CA THR A 90 -6.21 5.55 3.54
C THR A 90 -6.02 7.03 3.88
N LEU A 91 -5.92 7.89 2.85
CA LEU A 91 -5.79 9.32 3.04
C LEU A 91 -7.02 9.91 3.76
N THR A 92 -8.23 9.54 3.32
CA THR A 92 -9.47 9.99 3.96
C THR A 92 -9.54 9.57 5.42
N VAL A 93 -9.26 8.30 5.72
CA VAL A 93 -9.24 7.80 7.10
C VAL A 93 -8.20 8.55 7.92
N ASN A 94 -6.96 8.71 7.43
CA ASN A 94 -5.91 9.45 8.13
C ASN A 94 -6.32 10.89 8.47
N LEU A 95 -6.97 11.60 7.55
CA LEU A 95 -7.47 12.95 7.79
C LEU A 95 -8.59 12.98 8.85
N MET A 96 -9.51 12.00 8.84
CA MET A 96 -10.54 11.86 9.87
C MET A 96 -9.94 11.56 11.25
N LEU A 97 -8.82 10.86 11.29
CA LEU A 97 -8.07 10.53 12.51
C LEU A 97 -7.15 11.67 12.99
N ASN A 98 -7.12 12.81 12.30
CA ASN A 98 -6.17 13.91 12.57
C ASN A 98 -4.69 13.47 12.57
N VAL A 99 -4.38 12.43 11.78
CA VAL A 99 -3.00 11.96 11.60
C VAL A 99 -2.19 13.09 10.93
N PRO A 100 -0.92 13.34 11.34
CA PRO A 100 -0.11 14.40 10.76
C PRO A 100 -0.02 14.29 9.24
N VAL A 101 -0.31 15.39 8.54
CA VAL A 101 -0.36 15.47 7.07
C VAL A 101 0.90 14.93 6.41
N ALA A 102 2.08 15.17 7.00
CA ALA A 102 3.35 14.66 6.51
C ALA A 102 3.35 13.13 6.35
N THR A 103 2.75 12.40 7.30
CA THR A 103 2.64 10.94 7.22
C THR A 103 1.55 10.49 6.24
N SER A 104 0.48 11.28 6.09
CA SER A 104 -0.59 10.99 5.13
C SER A 104 -0.15 11.15 3.67
N ILE A 105 0.79 12.06 3.39
CA ILE A 105 1.30 12.30 2.03
C ILE A 105 2.28 11.20 1.57
N LEU A 106 2.92 10.46 2.50
CA LEU A 106 3.87 9.39 2.13
C LEU A 106 3.21 8.31 1.24
N GLY A 107 1.95 8.00 1.46
CA GLY A 107 1.19 7.07 0.60
C GLY A 107 1.06 7.58 -0.84
N LEU A 108 0.86 8.89 -1.02
CA LEU A 108 0.79 9.53 -2.34
C LEU A 108 2.16 9.53 -3.03
N VAL A 109 3.24 9.78 -2.29
CA VAL A 109 4.61 9.71 -2.83
C VAL A 109 4.90 8.29 -3.34
N GLY A 110 4.52 7.26 -2.58
CA GLY A 110 4.65 5.87 -3.03
C GLY A 110 3.89 5.58 -4.33
N LEU A 111 2.67 6.13 -4.45
CA LEU A 111 1.86 5.99 -5.67
C LEU A 111 2.48 6.73 -6.87
N LEU A 112 3.08 7.90 -6.66
CA LEU A 112 3.78 8.66 -7.70
C LEU A 112 5.03 7.92 -8.20
N ILE A 113 5.82 7.34 -7.29
CA ILE A 113 6.97 6.51 -7.66
C ILE A 113 6.51 5.31 -8.49
N LEU A 114 5.45 4.63 -8.05
CA LEU A 114 4.86 3.52 -8.79
C LEU A 114 4.45 3.95 -10.20
N TRP A 115 3.71 5.07 -10.33
CA TRP A 115 3.30 5.60 -11.62
C TRP A 115 4.50 5.90 -12.53
N ALA A 116 5.56 6.51 -12.01
CA ALA A 116 6.78 6.79 -12.75
C ALA A 116 7.45 5.50 -13.29
N LEU A 117 7.45 4.42 -12.51
CA LEU A 117 7.99 3.13 -12.92
C LEU A 117 7.10 2.38 -13.93
N LEU A 118 5.78 2.59 -13.84
CA LEU A 118 4.77 1.97 -14.71
C LEU A 118 4.60 2.71 -16.04
N ARG A 119 4.72 4.04 -16.07
CA ARG A 119 4.42 4.89 -17.23
C ARG A 119 5.11 4.43 -18.53
N PRO A 120 6.41 4.07 -18.55
CA PRO A 120 7.07 3.59 -19.77
C PRO A 120 6.54 2.25 -20.29
N ARG A 121 5.85 1.47 -19.44
CA ARG A 121 5.40 0.11 -19.72
C ARG A 121 3.87 -0.03 -19.70
N TRP A 122 3.15 1.08 -19.57
CA TRP A 122 1.69 1.09 -19.43
C TRP A 122 0.98 0.38 -20.60
N GLN A 123 1.54 0.48 -21.81
CA GLN A 123 1.02 -0.18 -23.01
C GLN A 123 1.07 -1.72 -22.93
N HIS A 124 1.95 -2.31 -22.12
CA HIS A 124 2.07 -3.76 -21.95
C HIS A 124 1.06 -4.33 -20.95
N PHE A 125 0.35 -3.47 -20.22
CA PHE A 125 -0.70 -3.93 -19.32
C PHE A 125 -1.97 -4.26 -20.10
N TYR A 126 -2.61 -5.36 -19.72
CA TYR A 126 -3.92 -5.79 -20.21
C TYR A 126 -5.03 -5.49 -19.20
#